data_AF-A0A348UMS4-F1
#
_entry.id   AF-A0A348UMS4-F1
#
_cell.length_a   1.000
_cell.length_b   1.000
_cell.length_c   1.000
_cell.angle_alpha   90.00
_cell.angle_beta   90.00
_cell.angle_gamma   90.00
#
_symmetry.space_group_name_H-M   'P 1'
#
loop_
_entity.id
_entity.type
_entity.pdbx_description
1 polymer ?
#
loop_
_entity_poly.entity_id
_entity_poly.type
_entity_poly.pdbx_seq_one_letter_code
_entity_poly.pdbx_strand_id
1 'polypeptide(L)'
;MRKFVLAAGLAVGLTALMAPTGALAEEAAAPADAAAPAVEVAIEVDVTAETPEAAEAVVEAVEAAVEEAVAEEAAAEEAAPVPDKGDTAWMMVSTLLVILMIIPGVALFYGGLVRSKNMLSVLTQVLAIFCVVSLLWAIYGYSFAFGDGGSWNWLIGDASKMFLAGIVGDSTAATFTAGVVIPELTFVAFQLTFAAITVSLIVGGLAERVKFSALLIFVVIWFTFSYLPIAHMVWAAGGYLFEAGDLDFAGGTVVHINSGIAALVGAIVLGKRVGFGRDAMAPHNLPFTMIGASLLWVGWFG
;
A
#
# COMPACT_ATOMS: atom_id res chain seq x y z
N MET A 1 42.94 -15.86 -24.63
CA MET A 1 42.56 -14.56 -24.06
C MET A 1 41.13 -14.47 -23.48
N ARG A 2 40.30 -15.54 -23.49
CA ARG A 2 38.93 -15.51 -22.90
C ARG A 2 38.78 -16.15 -21.51
N LYS A 3 39.85 -16.71 -20.93
CA LYS A 3 39.83 -17.37 -19.61
C LYS A 3 40.50 -16.57 -18.48
N PHE A 4 41.12 -15.42 -18.80
CA PHE A 4 41.78 -14.55 -17.81
C PHE A 4 40.93 -13.34 -17.39
N VAL A 5 39.83 -13.05 -18.08
CA VAL A 5 38.93 -11.94 -17.73
C VAL A 5 37.90 -12.34 -16.66
N LEU A 6 37.61 -13.63 -16.51
CA LEU A 6 36.65 -14.11 -15.49
C LEU A 6 37.23 -14.18 -14.07
N ALA A 7 38.55 -14.20 -13.90
CA ALA A 7 39.21 -14.28 -12.59
C ALA A 7 39.42 -12.89 -11.94
N ALA A 8 39.39 -11.80 -12.72
CA ALA A 8 39.55 -10.44 -12.20
C ALA A 8 38.23 -9.82 -11.70
N GLY A 9 37.08 -10.28 -12.22
CA GLY A 9 35.76 -9.78 -11.80
C GLY A 9 35.26 -10.33 -10.47
N LEU A 10 35.82 -11.45 -10.00
CA LEU A 10 35.40 -12.09 -8.74
C LEU A 10 36.22 -11.64 -7.52
N ALA A 11 37.37 -11.00 -7.74
CA ALA A 11 38.24 -10.50 -6.66
C ALA A 11 37.91 -9.07 -6.21
N VAL A 12 37.09 -8.33 -6.97
CA VAL A 12 36.65 -6.97 -6.61
C VAL A 12 35.37 -6.98 -5.76
N GLY A 13 34.60 -8.08 -5.79
CA GLY A 13 33.35 -8.22 -5.05
C GLY A 13 33.46 -8.76 -3.62
N LEU A 14 34.65 -9.18 -3.17
CA LEU A 14 34.82 -9.87 -1.88
C LEU A 14 35.69 -9.13 -0.86
N THR A 15 36.39 -8.06 -1.26
CA THR A 15 37.19 -7.21 -0.36
C THR A 15 36.40 -6.06 0.27
N ALA A 16 35.13 -5.89 -0.09
CA ALA A 16 34.25 -4.89 0.54
C ALA A 16 33.63 -5.37 1.87
N LEU A 17 33.87 -6.62 2.29
CA LEU A 17 33.20 -7.21 3.46
C LEU A 17 34.07 -7.34 4.73
N MET A 18 35.36 -6.96 4.72
CA MET A 18 36.23 -7.19 5.87
C MET A 18 37.32 -6.10 6.00
N ALA A 19 37.02 -4.99 6.68
CA ALA A 19 37.99 -4.07 7.30
C ALA A 19 37.27 -3.19 8.37
N PRO A 20 37.98 -2.72 9.42
CA PRO A 20 37.53 -2.87 10.80
C PRO A 20 36.69 -1.71 11.34
N THR A 21 35.85 -2.09 12.30
CA THR A 21 35.19 -1.28 13.32
C THR A 21 36.17 -0.35 14.05
N GLY A 22 35.88 0.95 14.06
CA GLY A 22 36.61 1.90 14.92
C GLY A 22 36.51 3.37 14.50
N ALA A 23 35.31 3.97 14.57
CA ALA A 23 35.13 5.41 14.75
C ALA A 23 33.68 5.70 15.18
N LEU A 24 33.49 5.51 16.48
CA LEU A 24 32.50 6.06 17.40
C LEU A 24 31.28 6.80 16.84
N ALA A 25 30.14 6.13 17.02
CA ALA A 25 28.84 6.67 17.41
C ALA A 25 28.86 8.12 17.89
N GLU A 26 28.21 9.00 17.15
CA GLU A 26 27.49 10.11 17.77
C GLU A 26 26.18 9.52 18.29
N GLU A 27 26.01 9.55 19.61
CA GLU A 27 24.88 9.00 20.34
C GLU A 27 23.60 9.70 19.88
N ALA A 28 22.90 9.08 18.92
CA ALA A 28 21.51 9.42 18.64
C ALA A 28 20.70 8.99 19.87
N ALA A 29 20.37 9.96 20.72
CA ALA A 29 19.50 9.79 21.86
C ALA A 29 18.25 9.00 21.43
N ALA A 30 17.92 7.97 22.21
CA ALA A 30 16.67 7.22 22.05
C ALA A 30 15.48 8.19 22.00
N PRO A 31 14.41 7.90 21.24
CA PRO A 31 13.18 8.65 21.42
C PRO A 31 12.73 8.37 22.86
N ALA A 32 12.85 9.38 23.71
CA ALA A 32 12.18 9.38 25.00
C ALA A 32 10.70 9.16 24.72
N ASP A 33 10.07 8.26 25.49
CA ASP A 33 8.62 8.26 25.67
C ASP A 33 8.19 9.72 25.82
N ALA A 34 7.47 10.25 24.84
CA ALA A 34 6.89 11.58 24.92
C ALA A 34 5.69 11.50 25.87
N ALA A 35 5.97 11.34 27.16
CA ALA A 35 5.09 11.86 28.18
C ALA A 35 5.02 13.38 27.96
N ALA A 36 3.82 13.88 27.71
CA ALA A 36 3.56 15.31 27.61
C ALA A 36 4.26 16.06 28.77
N PRO A 37 4.89 17.22 28.53
CA PRO A 37 5.45 17.97 29.62
C PRO A 37 4.29 18.43 30.50
N ALA A 38 4.18 17.89 31.71
CA ALA A 38 3.34 18.49 32.73
C ALA A 38 3.95 19.87 33.04
N VAL A 39 3.35 20.92 32.50
CA VAL A 39 3.67 22.30 32.88
C VAL A 39 3.14 22.46 34.30
N GLU A 40 4.03 22.39 35.28
CA GLU A 40 3.70 22.71 36.67
C GLU A 40 3.54 24.24 36.74
N VAL A 41 2.31 24.72 36.57
CA VAL A 41 1.99 26.13 36.81
C VAL A 41 2.06 26.35 38.32
N ALA A 42 3.18 26.88 38.79
CA ALA A 42 3.30 27.36 40.16
C ALA A 42 2.42 28.60 40.33
N ILE A 43 1.20 28.40 40.81
CA ILE A 43 0.32 29.50 41.20
C ILE A 43 0.71 29.92 42.63
N GLU A 44 1.55 30.96 42.77
CA GLU A 44 1.70 31.64 44.05
C GLU A 44 0.44 32.47 44.33
N VAL A 45 -0.50 31.88 45.06
CA VAL A 45 -1.63 32.61 45.65
C VAL A 45 -1.24 33.01 47.07
N ASP A 46 -1.07 34.30 47.32
CA ASP A 46 -0.98 34.83 48.69
C ASP A 46 -2.35 34.69 49.36
N VAL A 47 -2.54 33.61 50.13
CA VAL A 47 -3.78 33.32 50.87
C VAL A 47 -3.77 34.12 52.17
N THR A 48 -3.94 35.43 52.06
CA THR A 48 -4.25 36.31 53.19
C THR A 48 -5.59 37.04 52.97
N ALA A 49 -6.62 36.30 52.55
CA ALA A 49 -7.98 36.82 52.42
C ALA A 49 -8.75 36.69 53.75
N GLU A 50 -8.89 37.77 54.51
CA GLU A 50 -9.61 37.80 55.80
C GLU A 50 -11.14 37.97 55.67
N THR A 51 -11.72 37.98 54.45
CA THR A 51 -13.18 38.17 54.25
C THR A 51 -13.78 37.26 53.17
N PRO A 52 -15.08 36.88 53.27
CA PRO A 52 -15.75 35.96 52.33
C PRO A 52 -15.77 36.46 50.88
N GLU A 53 -15.90 37.78 50.69
CA GLU A 53 -15.97 38.45 49.39
C GLU A 53 -14.60 38.41 48.67
N ALA A 54 -13.50 38.45 49.44
CA ALA A 54 -12.15 38.28 48.90
C ALA A 54 -11.83 36.83 48.55
N ALA A 55 -12.46 35.85 49.21
CA ALA A 55 -12.32 34.44 48.87
C ALA A 55 -13.03 34.08 47.56
N GLU A 56 -14.20 34.66 47.31
CA GLU A 56 -14.97 34.46 46.08
C GLU A 56 -14.24 35.04 44.85
N ALA A 57 -13.62 36.23 45.00
CA ALA A 57 -12.80 36.84 43.96
C ALA A 57 -11.53 36.02 43.60
N VAL A 58 -10.96 35.30 44.57
CA VAL A 58 -9.82 34.40 44.32
C VAL A 58 -10.25 33.14 43.57
N VAL A 59 -11.44 32.61 43.87
CA VAL A 59 -11.99 31.45 43.16
C VAL A 59 -12.30 31.80 41.71
N GLU A 60 -12.92 32.96 41.45
CA GLU A 60 -13.23 33.42 40.10
C GLU A 60 -11.96 33.69 39.27
N ALA A 61 -10.92 34.23 39.89
CA ALA A 61 -9.62 34.43 39.24
C ALA A 61 -8.90 33.11 38.93
N VAL A 62 -9.03 32.10 39.79
CA VAL A 62 -8.48 30.76 39.54
C VAL A 62 -9.26 30.04 38.44
N GLU A 63 -10.59 30.14 38.42
CA GLU A 63 -11.42 29.57 37.36
C GLU A 63 -11.12 30.21 36.00
N ALA A 64 -10.98 31.54 35.94
CA ALA A 64 -10.60 32.25 34.72
C ALA A 64 -9.18 31.87 34.24
N ALA A 65 -8.22 31.71 35.16
CA ALA A 65 -6.86 31.28 34.82
C ALA A 65 -6.81 29.80 34.36
N VAL A 66 -7.66 28.94 34.91
CA VAL A 66 -7.82 27.55 34.45
C VAL A 66 -8.45 27.53 33.06
N GLU A 67 -9.46 28.37 32.81
CA GLU A 67 -10.11 28.46 31.50
C GLU A 67 -9.16 29.01 30.42
N GLU A 68 -8.31 29.98 30.77
CA GLU A 68 -7.27 30.53 29.89
C GLU A 68 -6.15 29.51 29.64
N ALA A 69 -5.71 28.76 30.66
CA ALA A 69 -4.72 27.69 30.50
C ALA A 69 -5.24 26.52 29.65
N VAL A 70 -6.51 26.14 29.80
CA VAL A 70 -7.16 25.12 28.97
C VAL A 70 -7.35 25.62 27.53
N ALA A 71 -7.60 26.91 27.33
CA ALA A 71 -7.65 27.52 26.02
C ALA A 71 -6.26 27.59 25.35
N GLU A 72 -5.19 27.82 26.12
CA GLU A 72 -3.82 27.84 25.63
C GLU A 72 -3.30 26.42 25.29
N GLU A 73 -3.69 25.40 26.06
CA GLU A 73 -3.41 23.99 25.76
C GLU A 73 -4.19 23.51 24.51
N ALA A 74 -5.42 24.00 24.30
CA ALA A 74 -6.19 23.76 23.08
C ALA A 74 -5.67 24.54 21.86
N ALA A 75 -4.87 25.59 22.07
CA ALA A 75 -4.26 26.41 21.03
C ALA A 75 -2.82 25.99 20.69
N ALA A 76 -2.30 24.92 21.31
CA ALA A 76 -1.11 24.24 20.81
C ALA A 76 -1.46 23.67 19.43
N GLU A 77 -1.15 24.46 18.39
CA GLU A 77 -1.27 24.11 16.98
C GLU A 77 -0.64 22.73 16.78
N GLU A 78 -1.49 21.70 16.71
CA GLU A 78 -1.07 20.31 16.61
C GLU A 78 -0.17 20.21 15.39
N ALA A 79 1.13 20.02 15.63
CA ALA A 79 2.14 20.12 14.59
C ALA A 79 1.75 19.16 13.45
N ALA A 80 1.66 19.70 12.23
CA ALA A 80 1.24 18.91 11.08
C ALA A 80 2.08 17.62 11.00
N PRO A 81 1.44 16.45 10.85
CA PRO A 81 2.13 15.18 10.95
C PRO A 81 3.22 15.09 9.88
N VAL A 82 4.43 14.73 10.31
CA VAL A 82 5.62 14.64 9.44
C VAL A 82 5.90 13.16 9.15
N PRO A 83 6.14 12.79 7.87
CA PRO A 83 6.48 11.41 7.55
C PRO A 83 7.75 10.92 8.25
N ASP A 84 7.64 9.78 8.92
CA ASP A 84 8.81 9.10 9.49
C ASP A 84 9.65 8.43 8.38
N LYS A 85 10.97 8.45 8.56
CA LYS A 85 11.91 7.86 7.59
C LYS A 85 11.87 6.33 7.62
N GLY A 86 11.65 5.74 8.79
CA GLY A 86 11.47 4.30 8.98
C GLY A 86 10.20 3.80 8.30
N ASP A 87 9.08 4.48 8.52
CA ASP A 87 7.80 4.17 7.83
C ASP A 87 7.94 4.31 6.32
N THR A 88 8.55 5.40 5.84
CA THR A 88 8.80 5.60 4.41
C THR A 88 9.69 4.50 3.82
N ALA A 89 10.77 4.12 4.51
CA ALA A 89 11.67 3.05 4.08
C ALA A 89 10.96 1.70 4.04
N TRP A 90 10.17 1.38 5.07
CA TRP A 90 9.39 0.16 5.12
C TRP A 90 8.37 0.10 3.98
N MET A 91 7.61 1.18 3.74
CA MET A 91 6.63 1.22 2.65
C MET A 91 7.26 1.06 1.26
N MET A 92 8.46 1.59 1.03
CA MET A 92 9.20 1.35 -0.21
C MET A 92 9.66 -0.11 -0.34
N VAL A 93 10.13 -0.73 0.75
CA VAL A 93 10.51 -2.16 0.77
C VAL A 93 9.28 -3.04 0.55
N SER A 94 8.17 -2.76 1.24
CA SER A 94 6.86 -3.38 1.05
C SER A 94 6.42 -3.32 -0.41
N THR A 95 6.53 -2.15 -1.05
CA THR A 95 6.22 -1.99 -2.48
C THR A 95 7.03 -2.94 -3.36
N LEU A 96 8.33 -3.09 -3.10
CA LEU A 96 9.20 -4.02 -3.84
C LEU A 96 8.82 -5.49 -3.58
N LEU A 97 8.45 -5.83 -2.34
CA LEU A 97 7.99 -7.16 -1.96
C LEU A 97 6.68 -7.54 -2.68
N VAL A 98 5.72 -6.62 -2.77
CA VAL A 98 4.47 -6.87 -3.52
C VAL A 98 4.72 -6.90 -5.03
N ILE A 99 5.64 -6.10 -5.58
CA ILE A 99 6.05 -6.25 -7.00
C ILE A 99 6.64 -7.65 -7.25
N LEU A 100 7.45 -8.16 -6.32
CA LEU A 100 8.03 -9.51 -6.39
C LEU A 100 6.95 -10.60 -6.39
N MET A 101 5.84 -10.38 -5.68
CA MET A 101 4.67 -11.26 -5.73
C MET A 101 4.10 -11.36 -7.14
N ILE A 102 4.12 -10.29 -7.93
CA ILE A 102 3.56 -10.30 -9.30
C ILE A 102 4.59 -10.85 -10.28
N ILE A 103 5.78 -10.25 -10.28
CA ILE A 103 6.87 -10.51 -11.21
C ILE A 103 8.12 -10.90 -10.38
N PRO A 104 8.46 -12.20 -10.27
CA PRO A 104 7.91 -13.33 -11.00
C PRO A 104 6.89 -14.21 -10.23
N GLY A 105 6.44 -13.86 -9.01
CA GLY A 105 5.65 -14.75 -8.15
C GLY A 105 4.40 -15.37 -8.80
N VAL A 106 3.36 -14.58 -9.10
CA VAL A 106 2.11 -14.99 -9.76
C VAL A 106 2.41 -15.62 -11.11
N ALA A 107 3.37 -15.04 -11.85
CA ALA A 107 3.75 -15.50 -13.18
C ALA A 107 4.29 -16.94 -13.14
N LEU A 108 5.14 -17.28 -12.17
CA LEU A 108 5.68 -18.62 -11.96
C LEU A 108 4.64 -19.56 -11.34
N PHE A 109 3.82 -19.05 -10.41
CA PHE A 109 2.78 -19.82 -9.75
C PHE A 109 1.78 -20.40 -10.77
N TYR A 110 1.14 -19.54 -11.57
CA TYR A 110 0.23 -20.01 -12.61
C TYR A 110 0.96 -20.62 -13.80
N GLY A 111 2.15 -20.11 -14.12
CA GLY A 111 3.00 -20.67 -15.16
C GLY A 111 3.25 -22.16 -14.96
N GLY A 112 3.68 -22.57 -13.76
CA GLY A 112 3.92 -23.97 -13.41
C GLY A 112 2.69 -24.87 -13.51
N LEU A 113 1.50 -24.31 -13.26
CA LEU A 113 0.21 -25.00 -13.29
C LEU A 113 -0.38 -25.18 -14.71
N VAL A 114 0.07 -24.40 -15.69
CA VAL A 114 -0.35 -24.58 -17.09
C VAL A 114 0.51 -25.61 -17.81
N ARG A 115 0.08 -26.00 -19.02
CA ARG A 115 0.87 -26.83 -19.92
C ARG A 115 2.08 -26.05 -20.44
N SER A 116 3.19 -26.73 -20.70
CA SER A 116 4.46 -26.12 -21.13
C SER A 116 4.33 -25.19 -22.33
N LYS A 117 3.48 -25.55 -23.31
CA LYS A 117 3.22 -24.73 -24.51
C LYS A 117 2.62 -23.34 -24.20
N ASN A 118 2.03 -23.18 -23.02
CA ASN A 118 1.35 -21.95 -22.59
C ASN A 118 2.14 -21.17 -21.53
N MET A 119 3.25 -21.69 -21.02
CA MET A 119 4.07 -21.02 -19.99
C MET A 119 4.47 -19.59 -20.40
N LEU A 120 5.02 -19.46 -21.61
CA LEU A 120 5.42 -18.15 -22.14
C LEU A 120 4.23 -17.19 -22.25
N SER A 121 3.06 -17.72 -22.63
CA SER A 121 1.83 -16.91 -22.69
C SER A 121 1.46 -16.37 -21.31
N VAL A 122 1.51 -17.19 -20.26
CA VAL A 122 1.17 -16.74 -18.89
C VAL A 122 2.15 -15.69 -18.38
N LEU A 123 3.46 -15.91 -18.58
CA LEU A 123 4.49 -14.94 -18.20
C LEU A 123 4.26 -13.58 -18.89
N THR A 124 4.04 -13.60 -20.21
CA THR A 124 3.80 -12.36 -20.99
C THR A 124 2.50 -11.68 -20.57
N GLN A 125 1.43 -12.44 -20.28
CA GLN A 125 0.17 -11.88 -19.83
C GLN A 125 0.31 -11.16 -18.48
N VAL A 126 0.96 -11.77 -17.49
CA VAL A 126 1.16 -11.16 -16.16
C VAL A 126 2.03 -9.91 -16.26
N LEU A 127 3.13 -9.95 -17.02
CA LEU A 127 3.98 -8.76 -17.24
C LEU A 127 3.22 -7.65 -17.98
N ALA A 128 2.46 -7.98 -19.02
CA ALA A 128 1.68 -7.00 -19.76
C ALA A 128 0.58 -6.37 -18.90
N ILE A 129 -0.08 -7.15 -18.03
CA ILE A 129 -1.06 -6.64 -17.07
C ILE A 129 -0.41 -5.64 -16.13
N PHE A 130 0.74 -5.99 -15.54
CA PHE A 130 1.48 -5.09 -14.66
C PHE A 130 1.80 -3.75 -15.35
N CYS A 131 2.29 -3.79 -16.60
CA CYS A 131 2.60 -2.58 -17.36
C CYS A 131 1.34 -1.74 -17.66
N VAL A 132 0.26 -2.38 -18.12
CA VAL A 132 -0.98 -1.67 -18.45
C VAL A 132 -1.60 -1.06 -17.20
N VAL A 133 -1.73 -1.82 -16.12
CA VAL A 133 -2.30 -1.31 -14.86
C VAL A 133 -1.43 -0.19 -14.28
N SER A 134 -0.10 -0.29 -14.37
CA SER A 134 0.81 0.81 -13.98
C SER A 134 0.53 2.12 -14.72
N LEU A 135 0.30 2.04 -16.03
CA LEU A 135 -0.05 3.22 -16.82
C LEU A 135 -1.44 3.75 -16.46
N LEU A 136 -2.45 2.88 -16.38
CA LEU A 136 -3.82 3.29 -16.04
C LEU A 136 -3.89 3.91 -14.64
N TRP A 137 -3.15 3.35 -13.68
CA TRP A 137 -3.05 3.85 -12.31
C TRP A 137 -2.51 5.28 -12.26
N ALA A 138 -1.39 5.53 -12.96
CA ALA A 138 -0.79 6.85 -13.03
C ALA A 138 -1.66 7.86 -13.79
N ILE A 139 -2.34 7.42 -14.87
CA ILE A 139 -3.19 8.31 -15.67
C ILE A 139 -4.45 8.72 -14.90
N TYR A 140 -5.15 7.79 -14.27
CA TYR A 140 -6.41 8.09 -13.58
C TYR A 140 -6.73 7.19 -12.38
N GLY A 141 -6.17 5.99 -12.31
CA GLY A 141 -6.59 5.00 -11.31
C GLY A 141 -6.37 5.46 -9.89
N TYR A 142 -5.23 6.09 -9.59
CA TYR A 142 -4.98 6.65 -8.26
C TYR A 142 -6.03 7.69 -7.87
N SER A 143 -6.35 8.62 -8.79
CA SER A 143 -7.34 9.68 -8.58
C SER A 143 -8.73 9.12 -8.28
N PHE A 144 -9.20 8.15 -9.08
CA PHE A 144 -10.52 7.58 -8.87
C PHE A 144 -10.60 6.59 -7.69
N ALA A 145 -9.47 6.05 -7.24
CA ALA A 145 -9.42 5.19 -6.05
C ALA A 145 -9.34 5.99 -4.75
N PHE A 146 -8.57 7.10 -4.72
CA PHE A 146 -8.22 7.80 -3.47
C PHE A 146 -8.47 9.33 -3.49
N GLY A 147 -8.99 9.89 -4.59
CA GLY A 147 -9.46 11.28 -4.63
C GLY A 147 -10.84 11.45 -3.97
N ASP A 148 -11.25 12.70 -3.77
CA ASP A 148 -12.55 13.04 -3.18
C ASP A 148 -13.65 13.07 -4.25
N GLY A 149 -14.58 12.11 -4.19
CA GLY A 149 -15.69 12.00 -5.14
C GLY A 149 -16.81 13.02 -4.96
N GLY A 150 -16.73 13.92 -3.97
CA GLY A 150 -17.79 14.86 -3.62
C GLY A 150 -19.11 14.13 -3.34
N SER A 151 -20.16 14.40 -4.12
CA SER A 151 -21.44 13.70 -3.97
C SER A 151 -21.38 12.19 -4.26
N TRP A 152 -20.35 11.74 -4.96
CA TRP A 152 -20.13 10.34 -5.34
C TRP A 152 -19.04 9.65 -4.51
N ASN A 153 -18.54 10.30 -3.46
CA ASN A 153 -17.44 9.79 -2.62
C ASN A 153 -17.77 8.46 -1.93
N TRP A 154 -19.05 8.05 -1.88
CA TRP A 154 -19.42 6.72 -1.42
C TRP A 154 -18.99 5.59 -2.39
N LEU A 155 -18.74 5.89 -3.68
CA LEU A 155 -18.49 4.88 -4.73
C LEU A 155 -17.14 5.06 -5.43
N ILE A 156 -16.78 6.29 -5.76
CA ILE A 156 -15.61 6.58 -6.60
C ILE A 156 -15.07 7.98 -6.28
N GLY A 157 -13.75 8.14 -6.38
CA GLY A 157 -13.11 9.44 -6.28
C GLY A 157 -13.35 10.32 -7.51
N ASP A 158 -12.53 11.36 -7.67
CA ASP A 158 -12.64 12.31 -8.77
C ASP A 158 -11.46 12.23 -9.75
N ALA A 159 -11.41 13.19 -10.66
CA ALA A 159 -10.34 13.35 -11.66
C ALA A 159 -9.26 14.37 -11.25
N SER A 160 -9.25 14.86 -10.00
CA SER A 160 -8.38 15.96 -9.57
C SER A 160 -6.89 15.60 -9.58
N LYS A 161 -6.57 14.32 -9.32
CA LYS A 161 -5.20 13.78 -9.29
C LYS A 161 -4.86 12.95 -10.53
N MET A 162 -5.58 13.14 -11.65
CA MET A 162 -5.22 12.51 -12.92
C MET A 162 -3.78 12.88 -13.32
N PHE A 163 -3.06 11.93 -13.92
CA PHE A 163 -1.63 12.05 -14.23
C PHE A 163 -0.76 12.37 -12.99
N LEU A 164 -1.22 12.00 -11.80
CA LEU A 164 -0.59 12.33 -10.51
C LEU A 164 -0.48 13.84 -10.29
N ALA A 165 -1.42 14.62 -10.85
CA ALA A 165 -1.47 16.06 -10.67
C ALA A 165 -1.58 16.45 -9.19
N GLY A 166 -0.82 17.45 -8.78
CA GLY A 166 -0.80 17.96 -7.40
C GLY A 166 0.02 17.12 -6.42
N ILE A 167 0.59 15.98 -6.84
CA ILE A 167 1.49 15.17 -6.00
C ILE A 167 2.92 15.69 -6.17
N VAL A 168 3.39 16.42 -5.16
CA VAL A 168 4.72 17.04 -5.09
C VAL A 168 5.53 16.45 -3.93
N GLY A 169 6.79 16.87 -3.78
CA GLY A 169 7.75 16.22 -2.87
C GLY A 169 7.37 16.27 -1.38
N ASP A 170 6.54 17.23 -0.98
CA ASP A 170 6.02 17.43 0.37
C ASP A 170 4.56 16.95 0.53
N SER A 171 3.94 16.41 -0.51
CA SER A 171 2.60 15.82 -0.42
C SER A 171 2.63 14.57 0.47
N THR A 172 1.66 14.48 1.38
CA THR A 172 1.51 13.34 2.30
C THR A 172 0.16 12.64 2.11
N ALA A 173 0.13 11.35 2.43
CA ALA A 173 -1.08 10.54 2.49
C ALA A 173 -1.29 10.06 3.94
N ALA A 174 -2.54 10.11 4.39
CA ALA A 174 -2.93 9.57 5.68
C ALA A 174 -2.84 8.04 5.69
N THR A 175 -2.53 7.48 6.86
CA THR A 175 -2.57 6.03 7.10
C THR A 175 -3.79 5.67 7.96
N PHE A 176 -3.99 4.38 8.24
CA PHE A 176 -5.03 3.93 9.17
C PHE A 176 -4.76 4.32 10.63
N THR A 177 -3.56 4.81 10.94
CA THR A 177 -3.20 5.32 12.26
C THR A 177 -3.33 6.83 12.25
N ALA A 178 -4.20 7.38 13.10
CA ALA A 178 -4.38 8.82 13.24
C ALA A 178 -3.05 9.51 13.56
N GLY A 179 -2.78 10.64 12.90
CA GLY A 179 -1.54 11.40 13.07
C GLY A 179 -0.31 10.78 12.39
N VAL A 180 -0.41 9.60 11.76
CA VAL A 180 0.70 8.99 11.02
C VAL A 180 0.47 9.16 9.52
N VAL A 181 1.45 9.76 8.84
CA VAL A 181 1.43 10.02 7.41
C VAL A 181 2.67 9.48 6.73
N ILE A 182 2.55 9.18 5.44
CA ILE A 182 3.67 8.79 4.57
C ILE A 182 3.71 9.69 3.34
N PRO A 183 4.85 9.77 2.62
CA PRO A 183 4.90 10.54 1.38
C PRO A 183 3.87 10.01 0.38
N GLU A 184 3.10 10.91 -0.22
CA GLU A 184 1.96 10.53 -1.07
C GLU A 184 2.41 9.68 -2.26
N LEU A 185 3.57 10.01 -2.87
CA LEU A 185 4.11 9.22 -3.97
C LEU A 185 4.46 7.77 -3.55
N THR A 186 4.88 7.56 -2.30
CA THR A 186 5.11 6.22 -1.75
C THR A 186 3.79 5.46 -1.62
N PHE A 187 2.73 6.12 -1.14
CA PHE A 187 1.40 5.53 -1.07
C PHE A 187 0.85 5.18 -2.47
N VAL A 188 1.00 6.08 -3.45
CA VAL A 188 0.65 5.85 -4.87
C VAL A 188 1.33 4.59 -5.40
N ALA A 189 2.65 4.47 -5.17
CA ALA A 189 3.45 3.35 -5.64
C ALA A 189 3.09 2.04 -4.94
N PHE A 190 2.81 2.08 -3.64
CA PHE A 190 2.37 0.91 -2.89
C PHE A 190 1.01 0.42 -3.38
N GLN A 191 0.01 1.30 -3.47
CA GLN A 191 -1.34 0.95 -3.90
C GLN A 191 -1.44 0.46 -5.35
N LEU A 192 -0.54 0.96 -6.22
CA LEU A 192 -0.38 0.42 -7.57
C LEU A 192 -0.15 -1.10 -7.56
N THR A 193 0.65 -1.60 -6.61
CA THR A 193 0.99 -3.02 -6.55
C THR A 193 -0.24 -3.88 -6.26
N PHE A 194 -1.15 -3.41 -5.40
CA PHE A 194 -2.43 -4.07 -5.12
C PHE A 194 -3.32 -4.10 -6.36
N ALA A 195 -3.36 -3.01 -7.12
CA ALA A 195 -4.09 -2.99 -8.38
C ALA A 195 -3.53 -4.00 -9.37
N ALA A 196 -2.21 -3.99 -9.56
CA ALA A 196 -1.54 -4.83 -10.53
C ALA A 196 -1.62 -6.33 -10.16
N ILE A 197 -1.45 -6.69 -8.88
CA ILE A 197 -1.57 -8.08 -8.43
C ILE A 197 -3.01 -8.57 -8.57
N THR A 198 -4.00 -7.76 -8.20
CA THR A 198 -5.43 -8.14 -8.28
C THR A 198 -5.81 -8.54 -9.70
N VAL A 199 -5.47 -7.72 -10.69
CA VAL A 199 -5.79 -8.03 -12.09
C VAL A 199 -4.97 -9.22 -12.58
N SER A 200 -3.72 -9.37 -12.13
CA SER A 200 -2.86 -10.50 -12.48
C SER A 200 -3.39 -11.84 -11.96
N LEU A 201 -4.02 -11.86 -10.78
CA LEU A 201 -4.63 -13.06 -10.20
C LEU A 201 -5.77 -13.62 -11.07
N ILE A 202 -6.47 -12.76 -11.80
CA ILE A 202 -7.57 -13.18 -12.70
C ILE A 202 -7.05 -14.13 -13.80
N VAL A 203 -5.79 -13.98 -14.22
CA VAL A 203 -5.16 -14.84 -15.23
C VAL A 203 -5.22 -16.31 -14.84
N GLY A 204 -5.17 -16.65 -13.56
CA GLY A 204 -5.30 -18.04 -13.09
C GLY A 204 -6.59 -18.71 -13.57
N GLY A 205 -7.70 -17.96 -13.61
CA GLY A 205 -8.98 -18.41 -14.14
C GLY A 205 -9.06 -18.38 -15.67
N LEU A 206 -8.31 -17.52 -16.35
CA LEU A 206 -8.41 -17.32 -17.80
C LEU A 206 -7.32 -18.05 -18.60
N ALA A 207 -6.33 -18.62 -17.90
CA ALA A 207 -5.16 -19.23 -18.51
C ALA A 207 -5.50 -20.30 -19.54
N GLU A 208 -4.72 -20.32 -20.64
CA GLU A 208 -4.84 -21.22 -21.80
C GLU A 208 -6.11 -21.09 -22.66
N ARG A 209 -7.01 -20.14 -22.37
CA ARG A 209 -8.30 -20.02 -23.08
C ARG A 209 -8.74 -18.60 -23.43
N VAL A 210 -7.90 -17.59 -23.19
CA VAL A 210 -8.18 -16.20 -23.57
C VAL A 210 -7.19 -15.72 -24.64
N LYS A 211 -7.68 -14.96 -25.63
CA LYS A 211 -6.81 -14.26 -26.59
C LYS A 211 -6.13 -13.09 -25.89
N PHE A 212 -4.85 -12.85 -26.19
CA PHE A 212 -4.08 -11.77 -25.55
C PHE A 212 -4.74 -10.39 -25.70
N SER A 213 -5.22 -10.03 -26.90
CA SER A 213 -5.93 -8.76 -27.11
C SER A 213 -7.21 -8.64 -26.31
N ALA A 214 -7.99 -9.73 -26.20
CA ALA A 214 -9.21 -9.76 -25.40
C ALA A 214 -8.90 -9.62 -23.90
N LEU A 215 -7.80 -10.21 -23.43
CA LEU A 215 -7.33 -10.03 -22.06
C LEU A 215 -6.98 -8.56 -21.77
N LEU A 216 -6.27 -7.87 -22.67
CA LEU A 216 -5.92 -6.46 -22.45
C LEU A 216 -7.15 -5.56 -22.40
N ILE A 217 -8.14 -5.79 -23.26
CA ILE A 217 -9.41 -5.04 -23.21
C ILE A 217 -10.14 -5.33 -21.89
N PHE A 218 -10.20 -6.60 -21.50
CA PHE A 218 -10.80 -7.01 -20.22
C PHE A 218 -10.10 -6.33 -19.04
N VAL A 219 -8.77 -6.27 -19.03
CA VAL A 219 -7.96 -5.62 -17.99
C VAL A 219 -8.35 -4.16 -17.83
N VAL A 220 -8.42 -3.40 -18.92
CA VAL A 220 -8.80 -1.97 -18.89
C VAL A 220 -10.20 -1.80 -18.31
N ILE A 221 -11.17 -2.56 -18.81
CA ILE A 221 -12.58 -2.46 -18.39
C ILE A 221 -12.71 -2.87 -16.92
N TRP A 222 -12.16 -4.02 -16.55
CA TRP A 222 -12.31 -4.57 -15.21
C TRP A 222 -11.58 -3.75 -14.16
N PHE A 223 -10.37 -3.28 -14.46
CA PHE A 223 -9.66 -2.33 -13.61
C PHE A 223 -10.52 -1.07 -13.36
N THR A 224 -11.07 -0.47 -14.42
CA THR A 224 -11.80 0.79 -14.31
C THR A 224 -13.13 0.64 -13.58
N PHE A 225 -13.91 -0.39 -13.90
CA PHE A 225 -15.29 -0.51 -13.43
C PHE A 225 -15.50 -1.49 -12.27
N SER A 226 -14.50 -2.31 -11.94
CA SER A 226 -14.55 -3.24 -10.80
C SER A 226 -13.52 -2.88 -9.75
N TYR A 227 -12.24 -2.81 -10.13
CA TYR A 227 -11.18 -2.57 -9.16
C TYR A 227 -11.29 -1.18 -8.52
N LEU A 228 -11.37 -0.11 -9.31
CA LEU A 228 -11.37 1.27 -8.78
C LEU A 228 -12.54 1.55 -7.82
N PRO A 229 -13.81 1.22 -8.17
CA PRO A 229 -14.91 1.47 -7.24
C PRO A 229 -14.80 0.63 -5.97
N ILE A 230 -14.35 -0.64 -6.06
CA ILE A 230 -14.20 -1.49 -4.87
C ILE A 230 -13.06 -0.99 -3.98
N ALA A 231 -11.92 -0.59 -4.56
CA ALA A 231 -10.82 0.00 -3.80
C ALA A 231 -11.26 1.29 -3.09
N HIS A 232 -12.01 2.16 -3.78
CA HIS A 232 -12.52 3.39 -3.19
C HIS A 232 -13.54 3.10 -2.07
N MET A 233 -14.51 2.22 -2.31
CA MET A 233 -15.52 1.86 -1.31
C MET A 233 -14.90 1.33 -0.01
N VAL A 234 -13.78 0.61 -0.08
CA VAL A 234 -13.19 -0.11 1.07
C VAL A 234 -12.06 0.67 1.74
N TRP A 235 -11.22 1.37 0.97
CA TRP A 235 -9.99 1.98 1.49
C TRP A 235 -9.96 3.51 1.47
N ALA A 236 -10.85 4.18 0.73
CA ALA A 236 -10.90 5.64 0.75
C ALA A 236 -11.81 6.12 1.88
N ALA A 237 -11.41 7.22 2.53
CA ALA A 237 -12.25 7.92 3.49
C ALA A 237 -13.56 8.37 2.80
N GLY A 238 -14.70 8.12 3.43
CA GLY A 238 -16.02 8.37 2.86
C GLY A 238 -16.52 7.31 1.86
N GLY A 239 -15.73 6.27 1.57
CA GLY A 239 -16.16 5.12 0.78
C GLY A 239 -17.28 4.32 1.46
N TYR A 240 -18.21 3.76 0.70
CA TYR A 240 -19.41 3.14 1.25
C TYR A 240 -19.15 2.01 2.26
N LEU A 241 -18.18 1.14 2.00
CA LEU A 241 -17.84 0.03 2.91
C LEU A 241 -16.96 0.50 4.08
N PHE A 242 -16.07 1.46 3.82
CA PHE A 242 -15.28 2.13 4.85
C PHE A 242 -16.18 2.75 5.92
N GLU A 243 -17.17 3.56 5.50
CA GLU A 243 -18.14 4.20 6.41
C GLU A 243 -19.12 3.21 7.05
N ALA A 244 -19.36 2.06 6.41
CA ALA A 244 -20.14 0.98 7.00
C ALA A 244 -19.38 0.18 8.08
N GLY A 245 -18.10 0.49 8.31
CA GLY A 245 -17.25 -0.18 9.30
C GLY A 245 -16.68 -1.52 8.82
N ASP A 246 -16.52 -1.70 7.51
CA ASP A 246 -15.87 -2.90 6.96
C ASP A 246 -14.40 -2.97 7.38
N LEU A 247 -13.95 -4.16 7.79
CA LEU A 247 -12.60 -4.38 8.29
C LEU A 247 -11.79 -5.18 7.28
N ASP A 248 -11.19 -4.46 6.33
CA ASP A 248 -10.35 -5.05 5.29
C ASP A 248 -8.96 -4.41 5.24
N PHE A 249 -8.06 -4.96 6.06
CA PHE A 249 -6.70 -4.44 6.26
C PHE A 249 -5.83 -4.46 4.98
N ALA A 250 -5.91 -5.53 4.19
CA ALA A 250 -4.98 -5.76 3.08
C ALA A 250 -5.65 -6.32 1.80
N GLY A 251 -6.98 -6.20 1.68
CA GLY A 251 -7.70 -6.48 0.44
C GLY A 251 -8.29 -7.87 0.34
N GLY A 252 -8.79 -8.42 1.45
CA GLY A 252 -9.70 -9.57 1.44
C GLY A 252 -10.81 -9.41 0.41
N THR A 253 -11.46 -8.25 0.41
CA THR A 253 -12.48 -7.87 -0.56
C THR A 253 -11.86 -7.33 -1.85
N VAL A 254 -11.03 -6.29 -1.75
CA VAL A 254 -10.51 -5.51 -2.89
C VAL A 254 -9.67 -6.36 -3.84
N VAL A 255 -8.87 -7.27 -3.29
CA VAL A 255 -7.93 -8.13 -4.05
C VAL A 255 -8.54 -9.52 -4.24
N HIS A 256 -8.77 -10.26 -3.17
CA HIS A 256 -8.96 -11.71 -3.26
C HIS A 256 -10.37 -12.11 -3.70
N ILE A 257 -11.41 -11.60 -3.04
CA ILE A 257 -12.80 -11.86 -3.44
C ILE A 257 -13.06 -11.28 -4.82
N ASN A 258 -12.64 -10.03 -5.06
CA ASN A 258 -12.83 -9.34 -6.33
C ASN A 258 -12.22 -10.11 -7.52
N SER A 259 -10.91 -10.41 -7.46
CA SER A 259 -10.24 -11.18 -8.52
C SER A 259 -10.74 -12.62 -8.62
N GLY A 260 -11.08 -13.25 -7.49
CA GLY A 260 -11.61 -14.61 -7.44
C GLY A 260 -12.96 -14.75 -8.16
N ILE A 261 -13.89 -13.81 -7.91
CA ILE A 261 -15.18 -13.77 -8.61
C ILE A 261 -14.98 -13.47 -10.10
N ALA A 262 -14.11 -12.53 -10.45
CA ALA A 262 -13.80 -12.23 -11.85
C ALA A 262 -13.21 -13.46 -12.59
N ALA A 263 -12.30 -14.18 -11.94
CA ALA A 263 -11.70 -15.41 -12.45
C ALA A 263 -12.75 -16.52 -12.63
N LEU A 264 -13.66 -16.68 -11.67
CA LEU A 264 -14.74 -17.67 -11.71
C LEU A 264 -15.72 -17.35 -12.85
N VAL A 265 -16.22 -16.12 -12.91
CA VAL A 265 -17.15 -15.68 -13.97
C VAL A 265 -16.49 -15.83 -15.34
N GLY A 266 -15.24 -15.39 -15.48
CA GLY A 266 -14.49 -15.56 -16.72
C GLY A 266 -14.28 -17.03 -17.10
N ALA A 267 -14.05 -17.93 -16.13
CA ALA A 267 -13.96 -19.36 -16.36
C ALA A 267 -15.29 -19.99 -16.84
N ILE A 268 -16.42 -19.49 -16.33
CA ILE A 268 -17.77 -19.92 -16.75
C ILE A 268 -18.07 -19.44 -18.17
N VAL A 269 -17.86 -18.14 -18.45
CA VAL A 269 -18.18 -17.51 -19.74
C VAL A 269 -17.31 -18.04 -20.87
N LEU A 270 -16.00 -18.23 -20.64
CA LEU A 270 -15.08 -18.78 -21.65
C LEU A 270 -15.27 -20.30 -21.85
N GLY A 271 -15.91 -20.98 -20.92
CA GLY A 271 -16.16 -22.42 -20.97
C GLY A 271 -14.91 -23.29 -20.73
N LYS A 272 -15.02 -24.56 -21.14
CA LYS A 272 -14.02 -25.60 -20.87
C LYS A 272 -12.72 -25.33 -21.62
N ARG A 273 -11.59 -25.62 -20.98
CA ARG A 273 -10.26 -25.54 -21.63
C ARG A 273 -10.20 -26.49 -22.83
N VAL A 274 -9.51 -26.07 -23.88
CA VAL A 274 -9.30 -26.92 -25.07
C VAL A 274 -8.55 -28.19 -24.67
N GLY A 275 -9.18 -29.35 -24.92
CA GLY A 275 -8.67 -30.68 -24.56
C GLY A 275 -9.19 -31.24 -23.23
N PHE A 276 -10.08 -30.54 -22.52
CA PHE A 276 -10.54 -30.97 -21.20
C PHE A 276 -11.29 -32.31 -21.30
N GLY A 277 -10.88 -33.29 -20.48
CA GLY A 277 -11.42 -34.65 -20.51
C GLY A 277 -10.90 -35.52 -21.66
N ARG A 278 -10.02 -35.01 -22.52
CA ARG A 278 -9.42 -35.75 -23.65
C ARG A 278 -7.90 -35.81 -23.60
N ASP A 279 -7.26 -34.70 -23.22
CA ASP A 279 -5.81 -34.55 -23.21
C ASP A 279 -5.29 -34.55 -21.76
N ALA A 280 -4.04 -34.97 -21.54
CA ALA A 280 -3.38 -34.82 -20.24
C ALA A 280 -3.21 -33.32 -19.90
N MET A 281 -3.83 -32.89 -18.80
CA MET A 281 -3.80 -31.51 -18.30
C MET A 281 -2.98 -31.36 -17.01
N ALA A 282 -2.04 -32.28 -16.77
CA ALA A 282 -1.15 -32.19 -15.63
C ALA A 282 -0.29 -30.92 -15.71
N PRO A 283 -0.01 -30.27 -14.56
CA PRO A 283 0.95 -29.17 -14.48
C PRO A 283 2.28 -29.55 -15.11
N HIS A 284 2.88 -28.63 -15.87
CA HIS A 284 4.14 -28.93 -16.54
C HIS A 284 5.35 -28.83 -15.60
N ASN A 285 5.26 -28.04 -14.52
CA ASN A 285 6.36 -27.83 -13.59
C ASN A 285 5.85 -27.38 -12.19
N LEU A 286 5.63 -28.36 -11.30
CA LEU A 286 5.28 -28.10 -9.91
C LEU A 286 6.38 -27.37 -9.12
N PRO A 287 7.69 -27.62 -9.34
CA PRO A 287 8.75 -26.79 -8.75
C PRO A 287 8.62 -25.29 -9.06
N PHE A 288 8.26 -24.90 -10.29
CA PHE A 288 7.97 -23.48 -10.59
C PHE A 288 6.75 -22.96 -9.85
N THR A 289 5.72 -23.79 -9.69
CA THR A 289 4.56 -23.43 -8.87
C THR A 289 4.99 -23.17 -7.42
N MET A 290 5.85 -24.03 -6.85
CA MET A 290 6.37 -23.86 -5.50
C MET A 290 7.24 -22.61 -5.36
N ILE A 291 8.13 -22.33 -6.32
CA ILE A 291 8.93 -21.09 -6.30
C ILE A 291 8.02 -19.86 -6.35
N GLY A 292 7.02 -19.85 -7.24
CA GLY A 292 6.03 -18.79 -7.30
C GLY A 292 5.26 -18.61 -5.99
N ALA A 293 4.82 -19.72 -5.38
CA ALA A 293 4.15 -19.71 -4.08
C ALA A 293 5.04 -19.18 -2.96
N SER A 294 6.33 -19.53 -2.93
CA SER A 294 7.29 -19.01 -1.95
C SER A 294 7.52 -17.50 -2.11
N LEU A 295 7.58 -17.01 -3.35
CA LEU A 295 7.71 -15.58 -3.63
C LEU A 295 6.44 -14.82 -3.25
N LEU A 296 5.27 -15.40 -3.51
CA LEU A 296 3.99 -14.87 -3.02
C LEU A 296 4.00 -14.79 -1.50
N TRP A 297 4.42 -15.85 -0.81
CA TRP A 297 4.44 -15.88 0.65
C TRP A 297 5.37 -14.83 1.25
N VAL A 298 6.62 -14.75 0.77
CA VAL A 298 7.58 -13.73 1.26
C VAL A 298 7.12 -12.32 0.90
N GLY A 299 6.63 -12.13 -0.32
CA GLY A 299 6.15 -10.83 -0.77
C GLY A 299 4.92 -10.33 -0.02
N TRP A 300 4.09 -11.24 0.53
CA TRP A 300 2.90 -10.91 1.34
C TRP A 300 3.22 -10.28 2.70
N PHE A 301 4.48 -10.26 3.13
CA PHE A 301 4.89 -9.47 4.29
C PHE A 301 4.99 -7.98 3.98
N GLY A 302 5.11 -7.62 2.69
CA GLY A 302 5.10 -6.24 2.23
C GLY A 302 3.69 -5.68 2.19
#